data_AF-T1AIU3-F1
#
_entry.id   AF-T1AIU3-F1
#
_cell.length_a   1.000
_cell.length_b   1.000
_cell.length_c   1.000
_cell.angle_alpha   90.00
_cell.angle_beta   90.00
_cell.angle_gamma   90.00
#
_symmetry.space_group_name_H-M   'P 1'
#
loop_
_entity.id
_entity.type
_entity.pdbx_description
1 polymer ?
#
loop_
_entity_poly.entity_id
_entity_poly.type
_entity_poly.pdbx_seq_one_letter_code
_entity_poly.pdbx_strand_id
1 'polypeptide(L)'
;RAVREITRANILLLSNSGKRNDEIASILNINRDTVLRVKKRYIQYGIERSIHDAERPGQPKKYGEKETAEIIALACSSPPEGRKRWSIRLMVEVLKKKNGLESINREV
;
A
#
# COMPACT_ATOMS: atom_id res chain seq x y z
N ARG A 1 -11.50 -7.81 7.23
CA ARG A 1 -10.26 -8.12 7.98
C ARG A 1 -10.37 -9.50 8.63
N ALA A 2 -11.44 -9.74 9.39
CA ALA A 2 -11.73 -10.99 10.09
C ALA A 2 -11.58 -12.29 9.26
N VAL A 3 -12.11 -12.36 8.02
CA VAL A 3 -12.06 -13.61 7.23
C VAL A 3 -10.64 -14.12 7.01
N ARG A 4 -9.68 -13.25 6.65
CA ARG A 4 -8.29 -13.66 6.44
C ARG A 4 -7.60 -14.09 7.73
N GLU A 5 -7.89 -13.41 8.84
CA GLU A 5 -7.34 -13.74 10.15
C GLU A 5 -7.88 -15.10 10.62
N ILE A 6 -9.18 -15.36 10.46
CA ILE A 6 -9.83 -16.65 10.73
C ILE A 6 -9.20 -17.77 9.88
N THR A 7 -9.01 -17.56 8.57
CA THR A 7 -8.35 -18.57 7.72
C THR A 7 -6.94 -18.89 8.22
N ARG A 8 -6.15 -17.88 8.60
CA ARG A 8 -4.79 -18.08 9.11
C ARG A 8 -4.78 -18.81 10.46
N ALA A 9 -5.71 -18.48 11.36
CA ALA A 9 -5.90 -19.19 12.62
C ALA A 9 -6.26 -20.67 12.38
N ASN A 10 -7.20 -20.94 11.47
CA ASN A 10 -7.59 -22.31 11.12
C ASN A 10 -6.44 -23.12 10.49
N ILE A 11 -5.57 -22.48 9.69
CA ILE A 11 -4.35 -23.12 9.17
C ILE A 11 -3.46 -23.61 10.32
N LEU A 12 -3.25 -22.78 11.35
CA LEU A 12 -2.41 -23.12 12.49
C LEU A 12 -3.06 -24.19 13.37
N LEU A 13 -4.37 -24.10 13.62
CA LEU A 13 -5.12 -25.12 14.37
C LEU A 13 -5.06 -26.49 13.68
N LEU A 14 -5.31 -26.55 12.37
CA LEU A 14 -5.23 -27.80 11.63
C LEU A 14 -3.79 -28.33 11.56
N SER A 15 -2.79 -27.45 11.46
CA SER A 15 -1.38 -27.84 11.55
C SER A 15 -1.05 -28.46 12.91
N ASN A 16 -1.55 -27.88 14.00
CA ASN A 16 -1.37 -28.40 15.36
C ASN A 16 -2.07 -29.76 15.55
N SER A 17 -3.18 -30.00 14.83
CA SER A 17 -3.85 -31.31 14.79
C SER A 17 -3.14 -32.36 13.92
N GLY A 18 -1.95 -32.07 13.38
CA GLY A 18 -1.14 -33.00 12.60
C GLY A 18 -1.49 -33.11 11.12
N LYS A 19 -2.37 -32.25 10.58
CA LYS A 19 -2.76 -32.28 9.17
C LYS A 19 -1.61 -31.85 8.25
N ARG A 20 -1.45 -32.54 7.12
CA ARG A 20 -0.50 -32.17 6.06
C ARG A 20 -0.95 -30.90 5.35
N ASN A 21 -0.01 -30.16 4.77
CA ASN A 21 -0.32 -28.89 4.11
C ASN A 21 -1.33 -29.04 2.95
N ASP A 22 -1.28 -30.16 2.23
CA ASP A 22 -2.20 -30.47 1.12
C ASP A 22 -3.62 -30.72 1.64
N GLU A 23 -3.76 -31.43 2.77
CA GLU A 23 -5.06 -31.64 3.43
C GLU A 23 -5.64 -30.32 3.92
N ILE A 24 -4.84 -29.46 4.57
CA ILE A 24 -5.28 -28.15 5.05
C ILE A 24 -5.76 -27.28 3.88
N ALA A 25 -5.00 -27.27 2.79
CA ALA A 25 -5.35 -26.53 1.57
C ALA A 25 -6.71 -26.97 1.02
N SER A 26 -6.94 -28.29 0.94
CA SER A 26 -8.22 -28.87 0.52
C SER A 26 -9.36 -28.55 1.48
N ILE A 27 -9.16 -28.73 2.80
CA ILE A 27 -10.19 -28.46 3.84
C ILE A 27 -10.65 -27.00 3.80
N LEU A 28 -9.72 -26.07 3.64
CA LEU A 28 -10.01 -24.63 3.65
C LEU A 28 -10.28 -24.04 2.25
N ASN A 29 -10.21 -24.86 1.20
CA ASN A 29 -10.33 -24.46 -0.20
C ASN A 29 -9.41 -23.27 -0.56
N ILE A 30 -8.11 -23.39 -0.23
CA ILE A 30 -7.09 -22.39 -0.50
C ILE A 30 -5.88 -22.99 -1.21
N ASN A 31 -5.07 -22.13 -1.81
CA ASN A 31 -3.78 -22.56 -2.36
C ASN A 31 -2.83 -23.02 -1.23
N ARG A 32 -2.18 -24.17 -1.44
CA ARG A 32 -1.14 -24.75 -0.57
C ARG A 32 -0.04 -23.77 -0.17
N ASP A 33 0.35 -22.85 -1.05
CA ASP A 33 1.37 -21.83 -0.75
C ASP A 33 0.92 -20.87 0.35
N THR A 34 -0.39 -20.63 0.48
CA THR A 34 -0.92 -19.82 1.58
C THR A 34 -0.70 -20.53 2.91
N VAL A 35 -0.91 -21.86 2.99
CA VAL A 35 -0.61 -22.66 4.18
C VAL A 35 0.87 -22.54 4.55
N LEU A 36 1.77 -22.74 3.57
CA LEU A 36 3.21 -22.65 3.78
C LEU A 36 3.65 -21.26 4.26
N ARG A 37 3.16 -20.18 3.64
CA ARG A 37 3.49 -18.80 4.02
C ARG A 37 3.04 -18.49 5.45
N VAL A 38 1.86 -18.95 5.85
CA VAL A 38 1.33 -18.74 7.22
C VAL A 38 2.18 -19.49 8.24
N LYS A 39 2.49 -20.77 8.00
CA LYS A 39 3.36 -21.56 8.88
C LYS A 39 4.76 -20.97 8.99
N LYS A 40 5.35 -20.55 7.86
CA LYS A 40 6.65 -19.86 7.85
C LYS A 40 6.60 -18.60 8.70
N ARG A 41 5.55 -17.78 8.55
CA ARG A 41 5.38 -16.55 9.34
C ARG A 41 5.23 -16.83 10.84
N TYR A 42 4.51 -17.89 11.20
CA TYR A 42 4.39 -18.34 12.59
C TYR A 42 5.73 -18.74 13.20
N ILE A 43 6.53 -19.56 12.49
CA ILE A 43 7.86 -19.98 12.96
C ILE A 43 8.79 -18.77 13.13
N GLN A 44 8.73 -17.80 12.21
CA GLN A 44 9.63 -16.65 12.20
C GLN A 44 9.25 -15.54 13.20
N TYR A 45 7.96 -15.32 13.44
CA TYR A 45 7.47 -14.12 14.12
C TYR A 45 6.39 -14.37 15.18
N GLY A 46 6.04 -15.63 15.45
CA GLY A 46 5.01 -15.99 16.42
C GLY A 46 3.57 -15.77 15.96
N ILE A 47 2.63 -16.00 16.89
CA ILE A 47 1.19 -16.05 16.61
C ILE A 47 0.63 -14.72 16.12
N GLU A 48 0.90 -13.62 16.81
CA GLU A 48 0.36 -12.30 16.51
C GLU A 48 0.66 -11.87 15.07
N ARG A 49 1.94 -11.98 14.68
CA ARG A 49 2.38 -11.60 13.32
C ARG A 49 1.91 -12.58 12.27
N SER A 50 1.70 -13.85 12.61
CA SER A 50 1.22 -14.86 11.68
C SER A 50 -0.24 -14.68 11.29
N ILE A 51 -1.07 -14.20 12.22
CA ILE A 51 -2.51 -14.01 12.03
C ILE A 51 -2.78 -12.62 11.44
N HIS A 52 -2.20 -11.58 12.02
CA HIS A 52 -2.54 -10.20 11.67
C HIS A 52 -1.73 -9.68 10.47
N ASP A 53 -2.38 -8.85 9.64
CA ASP A 53 -1.65 -8.04 8.65
C ASP A 53 -0.86 -6.96 9.39
N ALA A 54 0.40 -6.77 8.99
CA ALA A 54 1.18 -5.61 9.43
C ALA A 54 0.49 -4.32 8.97
N GLU A 55 0.67 -3.26 9.75
CA GLU A 55 0.31 -1.91 9.33
C GLU A 55 1.00 -1.60 8.00
N ARG A 56 0.23 -1.17 7.02
CA ARG A 56 0.76 -0.72 5.74
C ARG A 56 1.08 0.76 5.94
N PRO A 57 2.36 1.18 5.87
CA PRO A 57 2.74 2.58 6.10
C PRO A 57 2.20 3.55 5.04
N GLY A 58 1.48 3.05 4.04
CA GLY A 58 1.03 3.82 2.89
C GLY A 58 2.21 4.19 1.99
N GLN A 59 1.91 4.98 0.96
CA GLN A 59 2.95 5.62 0.16
C GLN A 59 3.55 6.77 0.97
N PRO A 60 4.89 6.87 1.11
CA PRO A 60 5.51 8.01 1.76
C PRO A 60 5.08 9.32 1.10
N LYS A 61 4.92 10.38 1.91
CA LYS A 61 4.67 11.72 1.35
C LYS A 61 5.85 12.12 0.48
N LYS A 62 5.58 12.38 -0.79
CA LYS A 62 6.59 12.73 -1.79
C LYS A 62 7.06 14.19 -1.70
N TYR A 63 6.16 15.07 -1.25
CA TYR A 63 6.38 16.50 -1.20
C TYR A 63 6.28 17.02 0.24
N GLY A 64 7.20 17.91 0.60
CA GLY A 64 7.20 18.64 1.86
C GLY A 64 6.13 19.74 1.90
N GLU A 65 6.01 20.41 3.05
CA GLU A 65 4.99 21.43 3.28
C GLU A 65 5.13 22.63 2.32
N LYS A 66 6.35 23.11 2.10
CA LYS A 66 6.63 24.23 1.18
C LYS A 66 6.22 23.91 -0.26
N GLU A 67 6.59 22.74 -0.75
CA GLU A 67 6.27 22.30 -2.10
C GLU A 67 4.75 22.13 -2.27
N THR A 68 4.10 21.56 -1.25
CA THR A 68 2.65 21.40 -1.21
C THR A 68 1.92 22.74 -1.23
N ALA A 69 2.38 23.72 -0.46
CA ALA A 69 1.81 25.06 -0.43
C ALA A 69 1.91 25.76 -1.80
N GLU A 70 3.05 25.63 -2.48
CA GLU A 70 3.25 26.18 -3.82
C GLU A 70 2.35 25.52 -4.88
N ILE A 71 2.18 24.19 -4.81
CA ILE A 71 1.26 23.45 -5.68
C ILE A 71 -0.18 23.94 -5.46
N ILE A 72 -0.61 24.06 -4.20
CA ILE A 72 -1.96 24.51 -3.85
C ILE A 72 -2.18 25.95 -4.31
N ALA A 73 -1.23 26.85 -4.02
CA ALA A 73 -1.31 28.25 -4.44
C ALA A 73 -1.45 28.38 -5.96
N LEU A 74 -0.67 27.59 -6.72
CA LEU A 74 -0.79 27.57 -8.18
C LEU A 74 -2.16 27.05 -8.63
N ALA A 75 -2.63 25.95 -8.05
CA ALA A 75 -3.92 25.34 -8.41
C ALA A 75 -5.11 26.29 -8.15
N CYS A 76 -5.02 27.12 -7.10
CA CYS A 76 -6.03 28.11 -6.74
C CYS A 76 -5.94 29.42 -7.55
N SER A 77 -4.86 29.61 -8.32
CA SER A 77 -4.68 30.80 -9.15
C SER A 77 -5.40 30.68 -10.51
N SER A 78 -5.52 31.79 -11.23
CA SER A 78 -6.08 31.75 -12.59
C SER A 78 -5.11 31.05 -13.55
N PRO A 79 -5.61 30.13 -14.41
CA PRO A 79 -4.78 29.52 -15.44
C PRO A 79 -4.27 30.59 -16.43
N PRO A 80 -3.13 30.34 -17.12
CA PRO A 80 -2.59 31.28 -18.08
C PRO A 80 -3.56 31.51 -19.25
N GLU A 81 -3.39 32.64 -19.92
CA GLU A 81 -4.23 33.05 -21.04
C GLU A 81 -4.35 31.96 -22.11
N GLY A 82 -5.54 31.81 -22.68
CA GLY A 82 -5.86 30.74 -23.64
C GLY A 82 -6.16 29.37 -23.00
N ARG A 83 -6.11 29.24 -21.67
CA ARG A 83 -6.52 28.02 -20.96
C ARG A 83 -7.71 28.30 -20.04
N LYS A 84 -8.76 27.47 -20.14
CA LYS A 84 -9.93 27.56 -19.24
C LYS A 84 -9.68 27.01 -17.84
N ARG A 85 -8.72 26.08 -17.67
CA ARG A 85 -8.41 25.38 -16.40
C ARG A 85 -6.94 24.97 -16.35
N TRP A 86 -6.40 24.81 -15.14
CA TRP A 86 -5.13 24.12 -14.93
C TRP A 86 -5.23 22.65 -15.32
N SER A 87 -4.22 22.15 -16.03
CA SER A 87 -4.00 20.71 -16.20
C SER A 87 -2.79 20.30 -15.38
N ILE A 88 -2.74 19.05 -14.91
CA ILE A 88 -1.62 18.55 -14.10
C ILE A 88 -0.29 18.71 -14.87
N ARG A 89 -0.27 18.43 -16.17
CA ARG A 89 0.92 18.60 -17.02
C ARG A 89 1.41 20.05 -17.04
N LEU A 90 0.49 20.99 -17.26
CA LEU A 90 0.80 22.42 -17.28
C LEU A 90 1.29 22.93 -15.91
N MET A 91 0.67 22.46 -14.82
CA MET A 91 1.12 22.80 -13.47
C MET A 91 2.55 22.29 -13.21
N VAL A 92 2.86 21.04 -13.59
CA VAL A 92 4.21 20.49 -13.44
C VAL A 92 5.22 21.33 -14.24
N GLU A 93 4.92 21.70 -15.48
CA GLU A 93 5.80 22.55 -16.30
C GLU A 93 6.06 23.92 -15.68
N VAL A 94 5.03 24.54 -15.07
CA VAL A 94 5.17 25.83 -14.39
C VAL A 94 5.93 25.70 -13.08
N LEU A 95 5.62 24.68 -12.27
CA LEU A 95 6.25 24.47 -10.97
C LEU A 95 7.74 24.13 -11.11
N LYS A 96 8.13 23.33 -12.11
CA LYS A 96 9.54 23.01 -12.38
C LYS A 96 10.42 24.23 -12.68
N LYS A 97 9.83 25.34 -13.09
CA LYS A 97 10.56 26.60 -13.33
C LYS A 97 10.80 27.41 -12.06
N LYS A 98 10.17 27.04 -10.94
CA LYS A 98 10.40 27.67 -9.64
C LYS A 98 11.55 26.98 -8.91
N ASN A 99 12.41 27.78 -8.28
CA ASN A 99 13.57 27.29 -7.54
C ASN A 99 13.15 26.37 -6.38
N GLY A 100 13.66 25.14 -6.38
CA GLY A 100 13.38 24.12 -5.37
C GLY A 100 12.16 23.23 -5.66
N LEU A 101 11.64 23.25 -6.90
CA LEU A 101 10.50 22.42 -7.35
C LEU A 101 10.80 21.67 -8.67
N GLU A 102 12.07 21.55 -9.05
CA GLU A 102 12.54 20.98 -10.31
C GLU A 102 12.19 19.48 -10.45
N SER A 103 12.04 18.78 -9.31
CA SER A 103 11.75 17.35 -9.21
C SER A 103 10.25 17.01 -9.22
N ILE A 104 9.36 18.01 -9.22
CA ILE A 104 7.91 17.78 -9.26
C ILE A 104 7.53 17.01 -10.53
N ASN A 105 6.70 15.99 -10.38
CA ASN A 105 6.23 15.19 -11.49
C ASN A 105 4.74 14.86 -11.31
N ARG A 106 4.14 14.24 -12.34
CA ARG A 106 2.70 13.94 -12.36
C ARG A 106 2.33 12.77 -11.44
N GLU A 107 3.25 11.85 -11.22
CA GLU A 107 2.98 10.59 -10.52
C GLU A 107 3.29 10.77 -9.03
N VAL A 108 2.28 10.68 -8.19
CA VAL A 108 2.48 10.68 -6.72
C VAL A 108 3.08 9.35 -6.33
#